data_AF-A0A6L5YR12-F1
#
_entry.id   AF-A0A6L5YR12-F1
#
_cell.length_a   1.000
_cell.length_b   1.000
_cell.length_c   1.000
_cell.angle_alpha   90.00
_cell.angle_beta   90.00
_cell.angle_gamma   90.00
#
_symmetry.space_group_name_H-M   'P 1'
#
loop_
_entity.id
_entity.type
_entity.pdbx_description
1 polymer ?
#
loop_
_entity_poly.entity_id
_entity_poly.type
_entity_poly.pdbx_seq_one_letter_code
_entity_poly.pdbx_strand_id
1 'polypeptide(L)'
;MFQKKQYIYSETQGLCRVENIVQLRRGKGPEIPYYVLKPVYEDAQVSYIPVHNHQVQLRELFSEEEAAQLAESEEIKKDQKLQAAVNFVLQQEEEKKNAGKRKHNQ
;
A
#
# COMPACT_ATOMS: atom_id res chain seq x y z
N MET A 1 -9.46 8.85 -3.72
CA MET A 1 -9.96 7.47 -3.51
C MET A 1 -8.93 6.52 -4.10
N PHE A 2 -8.56 5.44 -3.40
CA PHE A 2 -7.58 4.49 -3.90
C PHE A 2 -8.19 3.50 -4.90
N GLN A 3 -7.36 2.90 -5.73
CA GLN A 3 -7.76 1.98 -6.79
C GLN A 3 -7.53 0.52 -6.41
N LYS A 4 -8.27 -0.40 -7.04
CA LYS A 4 -8.02 -1.84 -6.88
C LYS A 4 -6.59 -2.16 -7.35
N LYS A 5 -5.93 -3.07 -6.63
CA LYS A 5 -4.54 -3.47 -6.78
C LYS A 5 -3.51 -2.38 -6.48
N GLN A 6 -3.92 -1.18 -6.06
CA GLN A 6 -3.00 -0.12 -5.63
C GLN A 6 -2.36 -0.49 -4.28
N TYR A 7 -1.09 -0.16 -4.12
CA TYR A 7 -0.39 -0.26 -2.83
C TYR A 7 -0.50 1.07 -2.09
N ILE A 8 -0.82 1.01 -0.80
CA ILE A 8 -1.03 2.16 0.08
C ILE A 8 -0.33 1.94 1.41
N TYR A 9 -0.01 3.04 2.09
CA TYR A 9 0.49 3.00 3.46
C TYR A 9 -0.66 3.26 4.43
N SER A 10 -0.85 2.36 5.37
CA SER A 10 -1.76 2.51 6.50
C SER A 10 -0.96 2.82 7.75
N GLU A 11 -1.33 3.86 8.50
CA GLU A 11 -0.67 4.18 9.78
C GLU A 11 -0.70 3.00 10.77
N THR A 12 -1.78 2.22 10.78
CA THR A 12 -1.93 1.12 11.75
C THR A 12 -1.24 -0.17 11.28
N GLN A 13 -1.28 -0.47 9.98
CA GLN A 13 -0.83 -1.76 9.43
C GLN A 13 0.49 -1.66 8.65
N GLY A 14 0.91 -0.48 8.20
CA GLY A 14 2.03 -0.31 7.30
C GLY A 14 1.64 -0.53 5.84
N LEU A 15 2.50 -1.23 5.09
CA LEU A 15 2.30 -1.51 3.66
C LEU A 15 1.10 -2.45 3.42
N CYS A 16 0.07 -1.92 2.77
CA CYS A 16 -1.12 -2.68 2.38
C CYS A 16 -1.37 -2.60 0.88
N ARG A 17 -1.98 -3.64 0.34
CA ARG A 17 -2.55 -3.66 -1.01
C ARG A 17 -4.06 -3.55 -0.93
N VAL A 18 -4.65 -2.67 -1.74
CA VAL A 18 -6.09 -2.61 -1.95
C VAL A 18 -6.48 -3.81 -2.82
N GLU A 19 -6.89 -4.91 -2.20
CA GLU A 19 -7.30 -6.12 -2.92
C GLU A 19 -8.59 -5.86 -3.70
N ASN A 20 -9.55 -5.19 -3.07
CA ASN A 20 -10.84 -4.90 -3.68
C ASN A 20 -11.50 -3.66 -3.07
N ILE A 21 -12.52 -3.16 -3.75
CA ILE A 21 -13.43 -2.13 -3.23
C ILE A 21 -14.83 -2.74 -3.34
N VAL A 22 -15.45 -2.98 -2.19
CA VAL A 22 -16.75 -3.66 -2.09
C VAL A 22 -17.78 -2.71 -1.52
N GLN A 23 -19.03 -2.83 -1.96
CA GLN A 23 -20.14 -2.12 -1.35
C GLN A 23 -20.76 -3.05 -0.31
N LEU A 24 -20.77 -2.61 0.96
CA LEU A 24 -21.37 -3.35 2.05
C LEU A 24 -22.57 -2.59 2.58
N ARG A 25 -23.66 -3.32 2.79
CA ARG A 25 -24.87 -2.80 3.43
C ARG A 25 -24.96 -3.34 4.84
N ARG A 26 -25.14 -2.46 5.83
CA ARG A 26 -25.47 -2.87 7.20
C ARG A 26 -26.99 -2.84 7.38
N GLY A 27 -27.61 -4.01 7.40
CA GLY A 27 -29.06 -4.15 7.60
C GLY A 27 -29.88 -3.45 6.52
N LYS A 28 -30.79 -2.55 6.93
CA LYS A 28 -31.62 -1.74 6.00
C LYS A 28 -30.97 -0.42 5.56
N GLY A 29 -29.77 -0.09 6.04
CA GLY A 29 -29.08 1.17 5.73
C GLY A 29 -28.63 1.29 4.26
N PRO A 30 -28.02 2.41 3.87
CA PRO A 30 -27.43 2.59 2.54
C PRO A 30 -26.22 1.67 2.33
N GLU A 31 -25.89 1.40 1.07
CA GLU A 31 -24.64 0.74 0.70
C GLU A 31 -23.47 1.70 0.89
N ILE A 32 -22.45 1.25 1.61
CA ILE A 32 -21.24 2.02 1.89
C ILE A 32 -20.07 1.32 1.21
N PRO A 33 -19.23 2.03 0.46
CA PRO A 33 -18.03 1.45 -0.12
C PRO A 33 -16.94 1.24 0.94
N TYR A 34 -16.30 0.08 0.92
CA TYR A 34 -15.19 -0.32 1.77
C TYR A 34 -13.98 -0.73 0.93
N TYR A 35 -12.80 -0.27 1.33
CA TYR A 35 -11.53 -0.84 0.91
C TYR A 35 -11.30 -2.16 1.62
N VAL A 36 -10.91 -3.17 0.84
CA VAL A 36 -10.43 -4.46 1.31
C VAL A 36 -8.92 -4.41 1.26
N LEU A 37 -8.29 -4.21 2.42
CA LEU A 37 -6.84 -4.04 2.54
C LEU A 37 -6.20 -5.36 3.00
N LYS A 38 -5.18 -5.80 2.27
CA LYS A 38 -4.35 -6.95 2.62
C LYS A 38 -2.91 -6.48 2.86
N PRO A 39 -2.32 -6.72 4.03
CA PRO A 39 -0.90 -6.45 4.26
C PRO A 39 -0.03 -7.26 3.30
N VAL A 40 1.09 -6.67 2.86
CA VAL A 40 1.96 -7.31 1.85
C VAL A 40 2.92 -8.31 2.47
N TYR A 41 3.49 -7.99 3.63
CA TYR A 41 4.52 -8.80 4.29
C TYR A 41 3.99 -9.64 5.46
N GLU A 42 2.81 -9.32 5.95
CA GLU A 42 2.17 -10.04 7.04
C GLU A 42 1.01 -10.84 6.45
N ASP A 43 0.96 -12.15 6.72
CA ASP A 43 -0.21 -12.99 6.40
C ASP A 43 -1.32 -12.73 7.43
N ALA A 44 -1.62 -11.46 7.61
CA ALA A 44 -2.57 -10.94 8.57
C ALA A 44 -3.97 -10.89 7.97
N GLN A 45 -4.95 -10.77 8.86
CA GLN A 45 -6.35 -10.68 8.48
C GLN A 45 -6.61 -9.47 7.58
N VAL A 46 -7.39 -9.70 6.54
CA VAL A 46 -7.88 -8.64 5.65
C VAL A 46 -8.69 -7.61 6.44
N SER A 47 -8.39 -6.33 6.21
CA SER A 47 -9.06 -5.21 6.86
C SER A 47 -10.10 -4.56 5.95
N TYR A 48 -11.28 -4.29 6.50
CA TYR A 48 -12.36 -3.59 5.81
C TYR A 48 -12.46 -2.16 6.34
N ILE A 49 -12.02 -1.18 5.54
CA ILE A 49 -12.02 0.24 5.93
C ILE A 49 -13.00 1.00 5.06
N PRO A 50 -13.97 1.74 5.62
CA PRO A 50 -14.92 2.49 4.81
C PRO A 50 -14.21 3.60 4.04
N VAL A 51 -14.56 3.78 2.77
CA VAL A 51 -13.95 4.80 1.90
C VAL A 51 -14.15 6.20 2.46
N HIS A 52 -15.31 6.42 3.08
CA HIS A 52 -15.68 7.69 3.71
C HIS A 52 -15.74 7.51 5.23
N ASN A 53 -15.38 8.56 5.98
CA ASN A 53 -15.56 8.63 7.43
C ASN A 53 -14.81 7.55 8.25
N HIS A 54 -13.60 7.17 7.80
CA HIS A 54 -12.69 6.30 8.56
C HIS A 54 -11.75 7.14 9.43
N GLN A 55 -11.38 6.62 10.61
CA GLN A 55 -10.46 7.29 11.54
C GLN A 55 -8.98 7.01 11.22
N VAL A 56 -8.70 5.93 10.50
CA VAL A 56 -7.33 5.51 10.16
C VAL A 56 -6.75 6.44 9.09
N GLN A 57 -5.51 6.87 9.21
CA GLN A 57 -4.86 7.58 8.11
C GLN A 57 -4.36 6.59 7.06
N LEU A 58 -4.95 6.69 5.86
CA LEU A 58 -4.50 5.97 4.66
C LEU A 58 -3.82 6.96 3.72
N ARG A 59 -2.61 6.64 3.27
CA ARG A 59 -1.81 7.49 2.37
C ARG A 59 -1.35 6.68 1.16
N GLU A 60 -1.10 7.37 0.05
CA GLU A 60 -0.44 6.75 -1.09
C GLU A 60 0.98 6.32 -0.72
N LEU A 61 1.52 5.35 -1.44
CA LEU A 61 2.93 5.02 -1.26
C LEU A 61 3.82 6.15 -1.79
N PHE A 62 4.98 6.25 -1.16
CA PHE A 62 6.05 7.15 -1.55
C PHE A 62 6.48 6.91 -3.00
N SER A 63 6.90 7.98 -3.67
CA SER A 63 7.56 7.93 -4.98
C SER A 63 8.97 7.32 -4.88
N GLU A 64 9.63 7.00 -6.00
CA GLU A 64 11.02 6.50 -6.01
C GLU A 64 11.94 7.37 -5.15
N GLU A 65 11.89 8.67 -5.42
CA GLU A 65 12.78 9.66 -4.83
C GLU A 65 12.51 9.85 -3.34
N GLU A 66 11.24 9.78 -2.94
CA GLU A 66 10.84 9.83 -1.53
C GLU A 66 11.28 8.57 -0.80
N ALA A 67 11.10 7.40 -1.41
CA ALA A 67 11.55 6.13 -0.86
C ALA A 67 13.07 6.10 -0.70
N ALA A 68 13.83 6.58 -1.68
CA ALA A 68 15.29 6.66 -1.59
C ALA A 68 15.76 7.60 -0.46
N GLN A 69 15.15 8.78 -0.33
CA GLN A 69 15.45 9.71 0.76
C GLN A 69 15.10 9.13 2.13
N LEU A 70 13.93 8.47 2.23
CA LEU A 70 13.54 7.80 3.45
C LEU A 70 14.48 6.63 3.77
N ALA A 71 14.97 5.90 2.77
CA ALA A 71 15.90 4.78 2.94
C ALA A 71 17.22 5.18 3.64
N GLU A 72 17.62 6.44 3.53
CA GLU A 72 18.79 6.99 4.21
C GLU A 72 18.46 7.59 5.59
N SER A 73 17.18 7.81 5.89
CA SER A 73 16.73 8.39 7.17
C SER A 73 16.84 7.40 8.33
N GLU A 74 17.08 7.92 9.54
CA GLU A 74 17.09 7.11 10.76
C GLU A 74 15.68 6.63 11.16
N GLU A 75 14.63 7.28 10.66
CA GLU A 75 13.24 6.94 10.98
C GLU A 75 12.86 5.54 10.52
N ILE A 76 13.31 5.12 9.34
CA ILE A 76 13.03 3.76 8.85
C ILE A 76 13.69 2.69 9.72
N LYS A 77 14.83 2.99 10.34
CA LYS A 77 15.55 2.03 11.18
C LYS A 77 14.79 1.75 12.47
N LYS A 78 13.93 2.69 12.88
CA LYS A 78 13.08 2.59 14.08
C LYS A 78 11.71 2.02 13.75
N ASP A 79 11.21 2.25 12.53
CA ASP A 79 9.89 1.80 12.08
C ASP A 79 10.00 0.70 11.01
N GLN A 80 9.81 -0.55 11.44
CA GLN A 80 9.85 -1.72 10.56
C GLN A 80 8.78 -1.68 9.46
N LYS A 81 7.62 -1.06 9.72
CA LYS A 81 6.53 -0.96 8.74
C LYS A 81 6.89 0.05 7.65
N LEU A 82 7.47 1.18 8.05
CA LEU A 82 7.97 2.18 7.13
C LEU A 82 9.13 1.63 6.29
N GLN A 83 10.08 0.94 6.92
CA GLN A 83 11.19 0.27 6.24
C GLN A 83 10.68 -0.72 5.18
N ALA A 84 9.70 -1.55 5.53
CA ALA A 84 9.12 -2.50 4.60
C ALA A 84 8.44 -1.80 3.41
N ALA A 85 7.70 -0.73 3.65
CA ALA A 85 7.06 0.06 2.60
C ALA A 85 8.08 0.71 1.65
N VAL A 86 9.15 1.30 2.18
CA VAL A 86 10.23 1.92 1.39
C VAL A 86 10.95 0.88 0.54
N ASN A 87 11.37 -0.24 1.14
CA ASN A 87 12.04 -1.31 0.43
C ASN A 87 11.18 -1.88 -0.71
N PHE A 88 9.87 -1.97 -0.51
CA PHE A 88 8.94 -2.41 -1.53
C PHE A 88 8.96 -1.50 -2.77
N VAL A 89 8.94 -0.17 -2.60
CA VAL A 89 8.99 0.78 -3.75
C VAL A 89 10.27 0.59 -4.54
N LEU A 90 11.40 0.61 -3.84
CA LEU A 90 12.73 0.51 -4.45
C LEU A 90 12.87 -0.80 -5.23
N GLN A 91 12.45 -1.92 -4.63
CA GLN A 91 12.46 -3.22 -5.28
C GLN A 91 11.57 -3.26 -6.53
N GLN A 92 10.34 -2.75 -6.45
CA GLN A 92 9.42 -2.71 -7.60
C GLN A 92 9.99 -1.91 -8.78
N GLU A 93 10.74 -0.85 -8.51
CA GLU A 93 11.35 -0.05 -9.58
C GLU A 93 12.61 -0.68 -10.17
N GLU A 94 13.44 -1.32 -9.35
CA GLU A 94 14.53 -2.15 -9.85
C GLU A 94 14.02 -3.28 -10.76
N GLU A 95 12.93 -3.95 -10.36
CA GLU A 95 12.28 -4.98 -11.18
C GLU A 95 11.78 -4.42 -12.51
N LYS A 96 11.15 -3.24 -12.52
CA LYS A 96 10.71 -2.56 -13.75
C LYS A 96 11.88 -2.17 -14.66
N LYS A 97 12.95 -1.61 -14.09
CA LYS A 97 14.17 -1.21 -14.82
C LYS A 97 14.85 -2.44 -15.45
N ASN A 98 14.92 -3.55 -14.71
CA ASN A 98 15.47 -4.81 -15.19
C ASN A 98 14.59 -5.49 -16.25
N ALA A 99 13.26 -5.43 -16.11
CA ALA A 99 12.32 -5.93 -17.11
C ALA A 99 12.40 -5.14 -18.43
N GLY A 100 12.63 -3.83 -18.36
CA GLY A 100 12.83 -2.98 -19.55
C GLY A 100 14.10 -3.30 -20.33
N LYS A 101 15.22 -3.56 -19.64
CA LYS A 101 16.50 -3.90 -20.28
C LYS A 101 16.48 -5.24 -21.03
N ARG A 102 15.68 -6.21 -20.59
CA ARG A 102 15.56 -7.52 -21.26
C ARG A 102 14.86 -7.45 -22.63
N LYS A 103 14.09 -6.40 -22.92
CA LYS A 103 13.36 -6.25 -24.20
C LYS A 103 14.18 -5.64 -25.33
N HIS A 104 15.37 -5.10 -25.05
CA HIS A 104 16.20 -4.42 -26.06
C HIS A 104 17.33 -5.29 -26.61
N ASN A 105 17.40 -6.56 -26.19
CA ASN A 105 18.49 -7.48 -26.53
C ASN A 105 18.01 -8.75 -27.26
N GLN A 106 16.85 -8.67 -27.93
CA GLN A 106 16.31 -9.71 -28.81
C GLN A 106 16.00 -9.14 -30.19
#